data_AF-A0A149UPJ6-F1
#
_entry.id   AF-A0A149UPJ6-F1
#
_cell.length_a   1.000
_cell.length_b   1.000
_cell.length_c   1.000
_cell.angle_alpha   90.00
_cell.angle_beta   90.00
_cell.angle_gamma   90.00
#
_symmetry.space_group_name_H-M   'P 1'
#
loop_
_entity.id
_entity.type
_entity.pdbx_description
1 polymer ?
#
loop_
_entity_poly.entity_id
_entity_poly.type
_entity_poly.pdbx_seq_one_letter_code
_entity_poly.pdbx_strand_id
1 'polypeptide(L)'
;MNEMDYTGTIIEDDRTAYAPSHRRGTILGLGTGHLIAKTGVGVTWEAGKTYHRYQMIITYDARNKPYMFRALPKGYTVLQPNGDSVSGSTQPRWTFGNGDKIEDGTVEWTCLGPYHLDIGAVISIMGGNDPANGWIERVGTYLTANTDYIYNAAIDMSEAQWDPGNEVHVFSRQQADVYDDFTADGTAAGQNNHLLGYDSSQKALTYKVNGVPVLSVKDSGAIISSAPPQMPVMTRAQIRAYPSPAKGMEIYDSDDDALVIYTAAGWKLMPLSALPAN
;
A
#
# COMPACT_ATOMS: atom_id res chain seq x y z
N MET A 1 11.99 18.79 33.36
CA MET A 1 10.58 18.43 33.17
C MET A 1 10.55 17.65 31.86
N ASN A 2 10.33 16.35 31.98
CA ASN A 2 10.57 15.29 30.99
C ASN A 2 9.22 14.81 30.48
N GLU A 3 8.43 15.73 29.93
CA GLU A 3 7.02 15.47 29.66
C GLU A 3 6.70 16.09 28.31
N MET A 4 6.47 15.20 27.35
CA MET A 4 5.76 15.53 26.12
C MET A 4 4.30 15.28 26.45
N ASP A 5 3.60 16.33 26.91
CA ASP A 5 2.18 16.26 27.22
C ASP A 5 1.37 16.05 25.92
N TYR A 6 1.00 14.80 25.66
CA TYR A 6 -0.02 14.47 24.67
C TYR A 6 -1.40 14.78 25.26
N THR A 7 -1.80 16.05 25.20
CA THR A 7 -3.19 16.43 25.46
C THR A 7 -4.08 15.90 24.34
N GLY A 8 -4.69 14.72 24.53
CA GLY A 8 -5.46 14.08 23.47
C GLY A 8 -6.37 12.91 23.86
N THR A 9 -6.60 12.63 25.15
CA THR A 9 -7.66 11.70 25.56
C THR A 9 -8.98 12.46 25.68
N ILE A 10 -9.65 12.70 24.56
CA ILE A 10 -10.99 13.29 24.52
C ILE A 10 -12.00 12.12 24.55
N ILE A 11 -13.14 12.30 25.24
CA ILE A 11 -14.26 11.34 25.26
C ILE A 11 -14.67 11.04 23.80
N GLU A 12 -14.68 9.76 23.43
CA GLU A 12 -15.10 9.31 22.10
C GLU A 12 -16.61 9.51 21.91
N ASP A 13 -17.00 10.00 20.73
CA ASP A 13 -18.38 10.02 20.27
C ASP A 13 -18.66 8.67 19.57
N ASP A 14 -19.75 7.98 19.92
CA ASP A 14 -20.13 6.68 19.34
C ASP A 14 -20.14 6.69 17.80
N ARG A 15 -20.41 7.85 17.18
CA ARG A 15 -20.38 8.03 15.72
C ARG A 15 -18.99 7.90 15.10
N THR A 16 -17.94 7.92 15.90
CA THR A 16 -16.52 7.87 15.47
C THR A 16 -15.87 6.51 15.68
N ALA A 17 -16.60 5.54 16.23
CA ALA A 17 -16.09 4.18 16.45
C ALA A 17 -15.61 3.51 15.14
N TYR A 18 -16.27 3.79 14.01
CA TYR A 18 -16.02 3.12 12.72
C TYR A 18 -15.60 4.05 11.57
N ALA A 19 -15.50 5.36 11.79
CA ALA A 19 -15.11 6.34 10.77
C ALA A 19 -13.96 7.23 11.31
N PRO A 20 -12.69 6.83 11.10
CA PRO A 20 -11.53 7.57 11.61
C PRO A 20 -11.47 9.03 11.12
N SER A 21 -12.01 9.31 9.93
CA SER A 21 -12.13 10.64 9.33
C SER A 21 -13.00 11.63 10.12
N HIS A 22 -13.83 11.14 11.06
CA HIS A 22 -14.68 11.97 11.94
C HIS A 22 -14.10 12.13 13.37
N ARG A 23 -12.95 11.52 13.68
CA ARG A 23 -12.31 11.62 15.00
C ARG A 23 -11.72 13.02 15.21
N ARG A 24 -11.86 13.55 16.43
CA ARG A 24 -11.29 14.85 16.85
C ARG A 24 -9.96 14.75 17.59
N GLY A 25 -9.57 13.56 18.02
CA GLY A 25 -8.28 13.30 18.68
C GLY A 25 -7.30 12.65 17.70
N THR A 26 -6.15 13.28 17.49
CA THR A 26 -5.06 12.72 16.67
C THR A 26 -3.73 13.14 17.28
N ILE A 27 -2.90 12.17 17.67
CA ILE A 27 -1.58 12.43 18.28
C ILE A 27 -0.55 12.77 17.19
N LEU A 28 -0.63 12.11 16.04
CA LEU A 28 0.11 12.44 14.83
C LEU A 28 -0.84 12.33 13.63
N GLY A 29 -1.24 13.48 13.09
CA GLY A 29 -2.13 13.56 11.94
C GLY A 29 -1.42 14.24 10.78
N LEU A 30 -1.20 13.50 9.70
CA LEU A 30 -0.84 14.09 8.40
C LEU A 30 -2.11 14.21 7.58
N GLY A 31 -2.91 15.23 7.90
CA GLY A 31 -4.02 15.62 7.03
C GLY A 31 -3.49 16.59 5.98
N THR A 32 -3.41 16.17 4.72
CA THR A 32 -3.34 17.14 3.62
C THR A 32 -4.73 17.72 3.42
N GLY A 33 -5.11 18.62 4.32
CA GLY A 33 -6.30 19.45 4.12
C GLY A 33 -6.05 20.33 2.90
N HIS A 34 -6.50 19.88 1.72
CA HIS A 34 -6.44 20.66 0.48
C HIS A 34 -7.52 21.74 0.49
N LEU A 35 -7.48 22.62 1.51
CA LEU A 35 -8.08 23.94 1.43
C LEU A 35 -7.19 24.77 0.51
N ILE A 36 -7.33 24.50 -0.78
CA ILE A 36 -6.70 25.23 -1.89
C ILE A 36 -7.00 26.73 -1.82
N ALA A 37 -8.05 27.12 -1.07
CA ALA A 37 -8.38 28.50 -0.76
C ALA A 37 -7.31 29.29 0.03
N LYS A 38 -6.28 28.64 0.61
CA LYS A 38 -5.19 29.32 1.35
C LYS A 38 -3.83 28.64 1.17
N THR A 39 -3.45 28.27 -0.05
CA THR A 39 -2.05 27.97 -0.31
C THR A 39 -1.22 29.21 0.04
N GLY A 40 -0.21 29.06 0.91
CA GLY A 40 0.44 30.18 1.63
C GLY A 40 0.97 31.33 0.75
N VAL A 41 1.25 32.46 1.40
CA VAL A 41 1.85 33.66 0.81
C VAL A 41 3.15 33.25 0.10
N GLY A 42 3.16 33.19 -1.24
CA GLY A 42 4.33 32.71 -1.99
C GLY A 42 4.06 31.82 -3.21
N VAL A 43 2.89 31.17 -3.30
CA VAL A 43 2.56 30.26 -4.42
C VAL A 43 1.50 30.80 -5.37
N THR A 44 1.09 32.06 -5.21
CA THR A 44 0.25 32.78 -6.18
C THR A 44 1.10 33.74 -7.01
N TRP A 45 0.63 34.04 -8.22
CA TRP A 45 1.19 35.13 -9.01
C TRP A 45 0.97 36.48 -8.32
N GLU A 46 1.98 37.35 -8.33
CA GLU A 46 1.92 38.73 -7.83
C GLU A 46 2.68 39.66 -8.79
N ALA A 47 2.17 40.87 -9.02
CA ALA A 47 2.76 41.83 -9.92
C ALA A 47 4.15 42.30 -9.44
N GLY A 48 5.13 42.33 -10.34
CA GLY A 48 6.48 42.85 -10.05
C GLY A 48 7.26 42.06 -9.01
N LYS A 49 6.83 40.84 -8.69
CA LYS A 49 7.47 39.96 -7.71
C LYS A 49 8.62 39.19 -8.34
N THR A 50 9.69 39.03 -7.56
CA THR A 50 10.82 38.16 -7.86
C THR A 50 10.46 36.70 -7.60
N TYR A 51 10.73 35.84 -8.58
CA TYR A 51 10.58 34.40 -8.53
C TYR A 51 11.92 33.72 -8.79
N HIS A 52 12.23 32.71 -7.98
CA HIS A 52 13.41 31.88 -8.19
C HIS A 52 13.19 30.92 -9.38
N ARG A 53 14.27 30.54 -10.05
CA ARG A 53 14.21 29.49 -11.07
C ARG A 53 13.60 28.21 -10.48
N TYR A 54 12.65 27.63 -11.21
CA TYR A 54 11.85 26.47 -10.82
C TYR A 54 10.87 26.69 -9.67
N GLN A 55 10.69 27.94 -9.21
CA GLN A 55 9.62 28.24 -8.26
C GLN A 55 8.26 27.94 -8.90
N MET A 56 7.41 27.28 -8.12
CA MET A 56 6.07 26.87 -8.53
C MET A 56 5.03 27.88 -8.05
N ILE A 57 4.08 28.21 -8.92
CA ILE A 57 2.85 28.89 -8.56
C ILE A 57 1.63 28.06 -8.98
N ILE A 58 0.49 28.37 -8.38
CA ILE A 58 -0.81 27.81 -8.71
C ILE A 58 -1.68 28.93 -9.28
N THR A 59 -2.31 28.66 -10.42
CA THR A 59 -3.30 29.53 -11.04
C THR A 59 -4.55 28.72 -11.35
N TYR A 60 -5.67 29.39 -11.63
CA TYR A 60 -6.96 28.74 -11.80
C TYR A 60 -7.51 29.02 -13.19
N ASP A 61 -8.08 28.00 -13.82
CA ASP A 61 -8.81 28.16 -15.07
C ASP A 61 -10.18 28.82 -14.84
N ALA A 62 -10.91 29.06 -15.93
CA ALA A 62 -12.25 29.66 -15.90
C ALA A 62 -13.30 28.83 -15.14
N ARG A 63 -13.00 27.56 -14.81
CA ARG A 63 -13.86 26.64 -14.04
C ARG A 63 -13.38 26.48 -12.61
N ASN A 64 -12.42 27.31 -12.16
CA ASN A 64 -11.80 27.24 -10.85
C ASN A 64 -11.00 25.94 -10.62
N LYS A 65 -10.51 25.30 -11.69
CA LYS A 65 -9.60 24.14 -11.58
C LYS A 65 -8.16 24.65 -11.43
N PRO A 66 -7.40 24.17 -10.43
CA PRO A 66 -6.02 24.60 -10.20
C PRO A 66 -5.04 23.97 -11.19
N TYR A 67 -4.08 24.76 -11.65
CA TYR A 67 -2.97 24.37 -12.51
C TYR A 67 -1.65 24.86 -11.94
N MET A 68 -0.61 24.06 -12.16
CA MET A 68 0.75 24.36 -11.72
C MET A 68 1.54 25.05 -12.83
N PHE A 69 2.24 26.12 -12.49
CA PHE A 69 3.16 26.81 -13.38
C PHE A 69 4.53 26.93 -12.73
N ARG A 70 5.56 26.73 -13.54
CA ARG A 70 6.96 26.81 -13.11
C ARG A 70 7.62 28.05 -13.69
N ALA A 71 8.27 28.85 -12.85
CA ALA A 71 9.04 30.01 -13.26
C ALA A 71 10.39 29.60 -13.86
N LEU A 72 10.71 30.15 -15.03
CA LEU A 72 12.03 30.11 -15.63
C LEU A 72 12.43 31.51 -16.09
N PRO A 73 13.71 31.86 -16.15
CA PRO A 73 14.14 33.06 -16.86
C PRO A 73 13.70 32.99 -18.34
N LYS A 74 13.28 34.11 -18.90
CA LYS A 74 12.95 34.19 -20.32
C LYS A 74 14.16 33.76 -21.18
N GLY A 75 13.93 32.83 -22.11
CA GLY A 75 15.01 32.26 -22.94
C GLY A 75 15.95 31.30 -22.20
N TYR A 76 15.51 30.75 -21.06
CA TYR A 76 16.31 29.83 -20.25
C TYR A 76 16.92 28.68 -21.05
N THR A 77 18.21 28.45 -20.81
CA THR A 77 18.90 27.22 -21.20
C THR A 77 19.57 26.60 -19.98
N VAL A 78 19.74 25.28 -19.97
CA VAL A 78 20.35 24.53 -18.84
C VAL A 78 21.78 25.00 -18.49
N LEU A 79 22.45 25.71 -19.40
CA LEU A 79 23.81 26.23 -19.22
C LEU A 79 23.84 27.65 -18.62
N GLN A 80 22.72 28.35 -18.50
CA GLN A 80 22.69 29.67 -17.89
C GLN A 80 22.82 29.59 -16.36
N PRO A 81 23.58 30.52 -15.74
CA PRO A 81 23.70 30.59 -14.29
C PRO A 81 22.34 30.78 -13.61
N ASN A 82 22.25 30.34 -12.35
CA ASN A 82 21.05 30.52 -11.54
C ASN A 82 20.74 32.01 -11.43
N GLY A 83 19.57 32.43 -11.89
CA GLY A 83 19.11 33.80 -11.81
C GLY A 83 17.64 33.83 -11.40
N ASP A 84 17.32 34.79 -10.54
CA ASP A 84 15.95 35.13 -10.24
C ASP A 84 15.35 35.94 -11.39
N SER A 85 14.03 35.93 -11.50
CA SER A 85 13.31 36.66 -12.56
C SER A 85 12.11 37.39 -11.97
N VAL A 86 11.77 38.53 -12.55
CA VAL A 86 10.74 39.44 -12.05
C VAL A 86 9.54 39.37 -12.97
N SER A 87 8.37 39.05 -12.41
CA SER A 87 7.09 39.05 -13.11
C SER A 87 6.72 40.45 -13.63
N GLY A 88 5.81 40.50 -14.60
CA GLY A 88 5.27 41.74 -15.13
C GLY A 88 4.44 42.52 -14.11
N SER A 89 4.08 43.75 -14.46
CA SER A 89 3.22 44.61 -13.64
C SER A 89 1.74 44.25 -13.69
N THR A 90 1.33 43.39 -14.61
CA THR A 90 -0.06 42.95 -14.79
C THR A 90 -0.12 41.45 -14.98
N GLN A 91 -1.19 40.82 -14.50
CA GLN A 91 -1.35 39.37 -14.59
C GLN A 91 -1.34 38.94 -16.07
N PRO A 92 -0.49 37.97 -16.46
CA PRO A 92 -0.47 37.50 -17.82
C PRO A 92 -1.76 36.71 -18.12
N ARG A 93 -2.08 36.57 -19.40
CA ARG A 93 -3.16 35.70 -19.83
C ARG A 93 -2.71 34.25 -19.73
N TRP A 94 -3.25 33.51 -18.76
CA TRP A 94 -2.95 32.09 -18.59
C TRP A 94 -3.53 31.24 -19.72
N THR A 95 -2.72 30.29 -20.19
CA THR A 95 -3.13 29.17 -21.04
C THR A 95 -2.76 27.86 -20.34
N PHE A 96 -3.66 26.88 -20.40
CA PHE A 96 -3.65 25.70 -19.51
C PHE A 96 -3.34 24.38 -20.23
N GLY A 97 -2.68 24.45 -21.39
CA GLY A 97 -2.11 23.28 -22.06
C GLY A 97 -0.80 22.86 -21.39
N ASN A 98 -0.59 21.55 -21.19
CA ASN A 98 0.68 21.04 -20.65
C ASN A 98 1.85 21.48 -21.54
N GLY A 99 2.84 22.16 -20.95
CA GLY A 99 3.99 22.70 -21.66
C GLY A 99 3.80 24.09 -22.26
N ASP A 100 2.61 24.69 -22.16
CA ASP A 100 2.36 26.06 -22.60
C ASP A 100 3.35 27.02 -21.92
N LYS A 101 3.90 27.95 -22.71
CA LYS A 101 4.86 28.97 -22.27
C LYS A 101 4.24 30.35 -22.32
N ILE A 102 4.38 31.09 -21.23
CA ILE A 102 3.78 32.42 -21.08
C ILE A 102 4.86 33.39 -20.62
N GLU A 103 5.13 34.41 -21.42
CA GLU A 103 6.05 35.48 -21.05
C GLU A 103 5.39 36.45 -20.05
N ASP A 104 6.12 36.81 -19.00
CA ASP A 104 5.65 37.67 -17.91
C ASP A 104 6.82 38.43 -17.27
N GLY A 105 7.07 39.65 -17.72
CA GLY A 105 8.26 40.42 -17.33
C GLY A 105 9.55 39.74 -17.83
N THR A 106 10.45 39.39 -16.90
CA THR A 106 11.64 38.59 -17.21
C THR A 106 11.46 37.10 -16.92
N VAL A 107 10.27 36.70 -16.44
CA VAL A 107 9.88 35.29 -16.21
C VAL A 107 9.22 34.73 -17.47
N GLU A 108 9.47 33.47 -17.76
CA GLU A 108 8.67 32.59 -18.61
C GLU A 108 8.02 31.53 -17.71
N TRP A 109 6.68 31.52 -17.68
CA TRP A 109 5.92 30.49 -16.99
C TRP A 109 5.69 29.30 -17.91
N THR A 110 6.05 28.10 -17.45
CA THR A 110 5.69 26.84 -18.13
C THR A 110 4.55 26.17 -17.39
N CYS A 111 3.43 25.90 -18.06
CA CYS A 111 2.34 25.11 -17.48
C CYS A 111 2.78 23.64 -17.32
N LEU A 112 2.73 23.11 -16.09
CA LEU A 112 3.02 21.70 -15.81
C LEU A 112 1.76 20.82 -15.86
N GLY A 113 0.59 21.44 -15.98
CA GLY A 113 -0.70 20.79 -16.02
C GLY A 113 -1.54 21.00 -14.75
N PRO A 114 -2.64 20.24 -14.61
CA PRO A 114 -3.48 20.29 -13.42
C PRO A 114 -2.65 20.07 -12.14
N TYR A 115 -3.08 20.68 -11.04
CA TYR A 115 -2.45 20.42 -9.75
C TYR A 115 -2.68 18.97 -9.31
N HIS A 116 -1.58 18.27 -9.01
CA HIS A 116 -1.54 16.93 -8.42
C HIS A 116 -0.61 17.00 -7.20
N LEU A 117 -1.01 16.37 -6.09
CA LEU A 117 -0.10 16.11 -4.97
C LEU A 117 0.16 14.62 -4.91
N ASP A 118 1.41 14.24 -5.15
CA ASP A 118 1.89 12.88 -4.95
C ASP A 118 2.83 12.89 -3.74
N ILE A 119 2.48 12.10 -2.71
CA ILE A 119 3.36 11.88 -1.56
C ILE A 119 4.10 10.58 -1.79
N GLY A 120 5.40 10.66 -2.06
CA GLY A 120 6.22 9.47 -2.37
C GLY A 120 6.49 8.59 -1.14
N ALA A 121 6.77 9.18 0.02
CA ALA A 121 6.95 8.46 1.28
C ALA A 121 6.53 9.35 2.46
N VAL A 122 5.77 8.77 3.39
CA VAL A 122 5.36 9.46 4.62
C VAL A 122 6.38 9.23 5.73
N ILE A 123 6.88 8.00 5.85
CA ILE A 123 7.95 7.64 6.77
C ILE A 123 9.01 6.89 5.98
N SER A 124 10.24 7.40 6.03
CA SER A 124 11.40 6.84 5.36
C SER A 124 12.55 6.78 6.36
N ILE A 125 13.16 5.61 6.48
CA ILE A 125 14.37 5.38 7.29
C ILE A 125 15.48 5.08 6.27
N MET A 126 16.53 5.91 6.24
CA MET A 126 17.57 5.86 5.21
C MET A 126 18.97 6.09 5.79
N GLY A 127 19.88 5.15 5.50
CA GLY A 127 21.25 5.16 6.02
C GLY A 127 22.14 6.15 5.32
N GLY A 128 23.13 6.67 6.03
CA GLY A 128 24.29 7.35 5.43
C GLY A 128 25.37 6.33 5.02
N ASN A 129 26.19 6.70 4.04
CA ASN A 129 27.23 5.85 3.44
C ASN A 129 28.33 5.46 4.46
N ASP A 130 28.34 4.22 4.95
CA ASP A 130 29.48 3.60 5.63
C ASP A 130 30.42 2.96 4.58
N PRO A 131 31.65 3.49 4.38
CA PRO A 131 32.59 3.01 3.37
C PRO A 131 33.09 1.57 3.57
N ALA A 132 32.97 1.00 4.78
CA ALA A 132 33.52 -0.32 5.10
C ALA A 132 32.48 -1.44 5.00
N ASN A 133 31.22 -1.15 5.31
CA ASN A 133 30.16 -2.16 5.41
C ASN A 133 28.99 -1.90 4.44
N GLY A 134 29.03 -0.80 3.68
CA GLY A 134 27.92 -0.36 2.84
C GLY A 134 26.78 0.26 3.66
N TRP A 135 25.67 0.55 3.01
CA TRP A 135 24.49 1.18 3.62
C TRP A 135 23.81 0.24 4.62
N ILE A 136 24.16 0.30 5.91
CA ILE A 136 23.51 -0.54 6.94
C ILE A 136 22.82 0.33 7.98
N GLU A 137 21.49 0.37 7.90
CA GLU A 137 20.63 0.79 9.00
C GLU A 137 19.89 -0.40 9.58
N ARG A 138 19.64 -0.34 10.90
CA ARG A 138 18.92 -1.37 11.62
C ARG A 138 17.75 -0.74 12.35
N VAL A 139 16.56 -1.19 12.02
CA VAL A 139 15.31 -0.86 12.72
C VAL A 139 14.85 -2.14 13.42
N GLY A 140 14.52 -2.04 14.71
CA GLY A 140 14.02 -3.19 15.49
C GLY A 140 12.56 -3.49 15.18
N THR A 141 11.66 -2.65 15.69
CA THR A 141 10.21 -2.74 15.47
C THR A 141 9.67 -1.37 15.11
N TYR A 142 8.90 -1.30 14.03
CA TYR A 142 8.34 -0.03 13.54
C TYR A 142 7.05 0.37 14.29
N LEU A 143 6.16 -0.59 14.52
CA LEU A 143 4.93 -0.43 15.31
C LEU A 143 4.81 -1.58 16.30
N THR A 144 4.56 -1.26 17.57
CA THR A 144 4.33 -2.26 18.62
C THR A 144 3.22 -1.78 19.55
N ALA A 145 2.38 -2.71 19.99
CA ALA A 145 1.39 -2.52 21.03
C ALA A 145 1.66 -3.56 22.14
N ASN A 146 1.29 -3.26 23.39
CA ASN A 146 1.52 -4.17 24.50
C ASN A 146 0.18 -4.75 25.00
N THR A 147 -0.20 -4.47 26.25
CA THR A 147 -1.47 -4.93 26.86
C THR A 147 -2.69 -4.15 26.37
N ASP A 148 -2.59 -3.53 25.20
CA ASP A 148 -3.57 -2.58 24.68
C ASP A 148 -4.62 -3.28 23.81
N TYR A 149 -5.89 -2.90 23.96
CA TYR A 149 -6.95 -3.35 23.08
C TYR A 149 -7.01 -2.47 21.82
N ILE A 150 -6.51 -2.97 20.70
CA ILE A 150 -6.78 -2.39 19.38
C ILE A 150 -8.18 -2.84 18.98
N TYR A 151 -9.16 -1.94 19.03
CA TYR A 151 -10.57 -2.27 18.82
C TYR A 151 -10.99 -2.28 17.33
N ASN A 152 -10.18 -1.74 16.43
CA ASN A 152 -10.39 -1.75 14.98
C ASN A 152 -9.14 -2.30 14.24
N ALA A 153 -8.32 -1.46 13.62
CA ALA A 153 -7.13 -1.88 12.87
C ALA A 153 -5.88 -1.07 13.23
N ALA A 154 -4.71 -1.73 13.24
CA ALA A 154 -3.41 -1.07 13.42
C ALA A 154 -2.98 -0.26 12.17
N ILE A 155 -3.39 -0.74 10.98
CA ILE A 155 -3.27 -0.05 9.70
C ILE A 155 -4.62 -0.24 8.99
N ASP A 156 -5.35 0.85 8.75
CA ASP A 156 -6.65 0.83 8.07
C ASP A 156 -6.55 1.54 6.72
N MET A 157 -6.83 0.81 5.64
CA MET A 157 -6.87 1.32 4.27
C MET A 157 -8.24 1.07 3.62
N SER A 158 -9.30 0.88 4.42
CA SER A 158 -10.63 0.49 3.93
C SER A 158 -11.30 1.51 3.00
N GLU A 159 -10.97 2.80 3.13
CA GLU A 159 -11.43 3.86 2.23
C GLU A 159 -10.44 4.18 1.09
N ALA A 160 -9.26 3.56 1.09
CA ALA A 160 -8.24 3.83 0.08
C ALA A 160 -8.71 3.36 -1.31
N GLN A 161 -8.51 4.21 -2.31
CA GLN A 161 -8.78 3.89 -3.71
C GLN A 161 -7.46 3.78 -4.46
N TRP A 162 -7.34 2.71 -5.24
CA TRP A 162 -6.21 2.56 -6.15
C TRP A 162 -6.36 3.51 -7.34
N ASP A 163 -5.24 4.05 -7.82
CA ASP A 163 -5.21 4.78 -9.07
C ASP A 163 -5.62 3.84 -10.22
N PRO A 164 -6.73 4.10 -10.92
CA PRO A 164 -7.22 3.23 -11.99
C PRO A 164 -6.28 3.14 -13.20
N GLY A 165 -5.27 4.01 -13.30
CA GLY A 165 -4.24 3.93 -14.33
C GLY A 165 -3.25 2.78 -14.18
N ASN A 166 -3.23 2.11 -13.01
CA ASN A 166 -2.33 0.99 -12.72
C ASN A 166 -3.04 -0.36 -12.86
N GLU A 167 -2.39 -1.34 -13.47
CA GLU A 167 -2.94 -2.70 -13.63
C GLU A 167 -2.74 -3.56 -12.37
N VAL A 168 -1.63 -3.34 -11.66
CA VAL A 168 -1.26 -4.09 -10.46
C VAL A 168 -1.20 -3.16 -9.26
N HIS A 169 -1.92 -3.55 -8.22
CA HIS A 169 -1.99 -2.81 -6.97
C HIS A 169 -1.25 -3.57 -5.88
N VAL A 170 -0.40 -2.87 -5.12
CA VAL A 170 0.48 -3.48 -4.14
C VAL A 170 0.24 -2.81 -2.79
N PHE A 171 -0.34 -3.55 -1.85
CA PHE A 171 -0.53 -3.07 -0.47
C PHE A 171 0.79 -3.10 0.32
N SER A 172 1.56 -4.17 0.17
CA SER A 172 2.86 -4.35 0.82
C SER A 172 3.84 -4.97 -0.17
N ARG A 173 5.10 -4.53 -0.12
CA ARG A 173 6.21 -5.12 -0.87
C ARG A 173 7.31 -5.49 0.12
N GLN A 174 7.63 -6.77 0.15
CA GLN A 174 8.72 -7.34 0.94
C GLN A 174 9.79 -7.90 0.00
N GLN A 175 11.03 -7.99 0.48
CA GLN A 175 12.07 -8.74 -0.21
C GLN A 175 11.77 -10.24 -0.10
N ALA A 176 12.36 -11.04 -0.99
CA ALA A 176 12.33 -12.48 -0.80
C ALA A 176 13.03 -12.85 0.53
N ASP A 177 12.59 -13.95 1.12
CA ASP A 177 13.05 -14.44 2.43
C ASP A 177 12.78 -13.49 3.61
N VAL A 178 11.85 -12.54 3.43
CA VAL A 178 11.18 -11.80 4.50
C VAL A 178 9.80 -12.42 4.72
N TYR A 179 9.40 -12.55 5.99
CA TYR A 179 8.21 -13.29 6.37
C TYR A 179 7.33 -12.46 7.30
N ASP A 180 6.02 -12.60 7.11
CA ASP A 180 5.00 -12.21 8.08
C ASP A 180 4.96 -13.29 9.17
N ASP A 181 5.12 -12.85 10.42
CA ASP A 181 5.09 -13.71 11.60
C ASP A 181 3.71 -13.69 12.25
N PHE A 182 3.09 -14.86 12.37
CA PHE A 182 1.74 -15.05 12.92
C PHE A 182 1.73 -15.64 14.34
N THR A 183 2.87 -15.69 15.04
CA THR A 183 2.97 -16.49 16.28
C THR A 183 3.12 -15.75 17.56
N ALA A 184 3.62 -14.52 17.50
CA ALA A 184 4.06 -13.83 18.70
C ALA A 184 2.94 -13.81 19.77
N ASP A 185 3.19 -14.50 20.88
CA ASP A 185 2.35 -14.54 22.09
C ASP A 185 2.79 -13.47 23.11
N GLY A 186 3.58 -12.49 22.65
CA GLY A 186 4.23 -11.48 23.49
C GLY A 186 5.54 -11.93 24.11
N THR A 187 6.03 -13.15 23.83
CA THR A 187 7.33 -13.65 24.34
C THR A 187 8.39 -13.73 23.24
N ALA A 188 9.66 -13.56 23.62
CA ALA A 188 10.77 -13.71 22.67
C ALA A 188 10.88 -15.15 22.11
N ALA A 189 10.51 -16.16 22.91
CA ALA A 189 10.52 -17.56 22.48
C ALA A 189 9.37 -17.90 21.52
N GLY A 190 8.26 -17.15 21.61
CA GLY A 190 7.10 -17.30 20.73
C GLY A 190 7.28 -16.69 19.34
N GLN A 191 8.32 -15.90 19.09
CA GLN A 191 8.57 -15.26 17.79
C GLN A 191 9.07 -16.25 16.73
N ASN A 192 8.72 -15.96 15.47
CA ASN A 192 9.20 -16.65 14.27
C ASN A 192 8.83 -18.14 14.17
N ASN A 193 7.75 -18.56 14.82
CA ASN A 193 7.36 -19.97 14.83
C ASN A 193 6.37 -20.30 13.69
N HIS A 194 5.70 -19.33 13.07
CA HIS A 194 4.70 -19.53 12.02
C HIS A 194 4.83 -18.37 11.04
N LEU A 195 5.53 -18.64 9.95
CA LEU A 195 6.02 -17.62 9.03
C LEU A 195 5.37 -17.82 7.66
N LEU A 196 4.80 -16.76 7.08
CA LEU A 196 4.35 -16.73 5.68
C LEU A 196 5.24 -15.78 4.89
N GLY A 197 5.77 -16.23 3.75
CA GLY A 197 6.59 -15.37 2.92
C GLY A 197 7.01 -16.04 1.62
N TYR A 198 7.73 -15.30 0.79
CA TYR A 198 8.26 -15.83 -0.47
C TYR A 198 9.68 -16.37 -0.25
N ASP A 199 9.87 -17.69 -0.39
CA ASP A 199 11.16 -18.37 -0.23
C ASP A 199 11.89 -18.42 -1.58
N SER A 200 13.00 -17.68 -1.68
CA SER A 200 13.72 -17.55 -2.95
C SER A 200 14.39 -18.85 -3.39
N SER A 201 14.80 -19.69 -2.44
CA SER A 201 15.48 -20.97 -2.70
C SER A 201 14.52 -22.00 -3.30
N GLN A 202 13.25 -21.95 -2.89
CA GLN A 202 12.20 -22.83 -3.38
C GLN A 202 11.40 -22.24 -4.56
N LYS A 203 11.56 -20.94 -4.82
CA LYS A 203 10.72 -20.17 -5.76
C LYS A 203 9.23 -20.39 -5.47
N ALA A 204 8.86 -20.10 -4.21
CA ALA A 204 7.55 -20.44 -3.70
C ALA A 204 7.05 -19.49 -2.62
N LEU A 205 5.76 -19.17 -2.65
CA LEU A 205 5.05 -18.73 -1.46
C LEU A 205 5.03 -19.89 -0.47
N THR A 206 5.53 -19.68 0.75
CA THR A 206 5.73 -20.75 1.73
C THR A 206 5.20 -20.34 3.10
N TYR A 207 4.48 -21.26 3.73
CA TYR A 207 4.14 -21.22 5.14
C TYR A 207 5.02 -22.22 5.91
N LYS A 208 5.74 -21.73 6.92
CA LYS A 208 6.67 -22.51 7.75
C LYS A 208 6.16 -22.57 9.18
N VAL A 209 6.30 -23.73 9.82
CA VAL A 209 6.09 -23.92 11.26
C VAL A 209 7.40 -24.36 11.90
N ASN A 210 7.88 -23.62 12.90
CA ASN A 210 9.17 -23.82 13.56
C ASN A 210 10.33 -23.95 12.56
N GLY A 211 10.33 -23.09 11.53
CA GLY A 211 11.32 -23.09 10.45
C GLY A 211 11.13 -24.18 9.38
N VAL A 212 10.20 -25.12 9.56
CA VAL A 212 9.95 -26.21 8.61
C VAL A 212 8.80 -25.85 7.67
N PRO A 213 8.99 -25.87 6.33
CA PRO A 213 7.89 -25.68 5.39
C PRO A 213 6.78 -26.73 5.59
N VAL A 214 5.55 -26.29 5.79
CA VAL A 214 4.37 -27.17 5.91
C VAL A 214 3.43 -27.06 4.71
N LEU A 215 3.46 -25.92 4.01
CA LEU A 215 2.73 -25.67 2.77
C LEU A 215 3.54 -24.71 1.89
N SER A 216 3.66 -25.03 0.60
CA SER A 216 4.28 -24.16 -0.40
C SER A 216 3.51 -24.19 -1.71
N VAL A 217 3.43 -23.04 -2.38
CA VAL A 217 2.95 -22.90 -3.76
C VAL A 217 4.10 -22.38 -4.60
N LYS A 218 4.63 -23.23 -5.47
CA LYS A 218 5.74 -22.89 -6.37
C LYS A 218 5.27 -22.01 -7.52
N ASP A 219 6.18 -21.24 -8.10
CA ASP A 219 5.95 -20.48 -9.34
C ASP A 219 5.48 -21.37 -10.51
N SER A 220 5.82 -22.65 -10.48
CA SER A 220 5.33 -23.65 -11.44
C SER A 220 3.87 -24.04 -11.24
N GLY A 221 3.19 -23.51 -10.22
CA GLY A 221 1.84 -23.88 -9.80
C GLY A 221 1.77 -25.15 -8.93
N ALA A 222 2.91 -25.77 -8.62
CA ALA A 222 2.93 -26.98 -7.80
C ALA A 222 2.66 -26.64 -6.32
N ILE A 223 1.72 -27.38 -5.71
CA ILE A 223 1.42 -27.29 -4.28
C ILE A 223 2.16 -28.43 -3.58
N ILE A 224 2.96 -28.08 -2.56
CA ILE A 224 3.70 -29.04 -1.73
C ILE A 224 3.22 -28.88 -0.30
N SER A 225 2.90 -29.98 0.37
CA SER A 225 2.59 -29.99 1.80
C SER A 225 3.37 -31.09 2.51
N SER A 226 3.72 -30.84 3.78
CA SER A 226 4.44 -31.81 4.62
C SER A 226 3.55 -32.94 5.13
N ALA A 227 2.23 -32.73 5.12
CA ALA A 227 1.23 -33.76 5.34
C ALA A 227 0.43 -33.97 4.04
N PRO A 228 -0.13 -35.17 3.80
CA PRO A 228 -1.08 -35.35 2.72
C PRO A 228 -2.20 -34.33 2.89
N PRO A 229 -2.59 -33.59 1.83
CA PRO A 229 -3.74 -32.71 1.91
C PRO A 229 -4.95 -33.55 2.34
N GLN A 230 -5.57 -33.17 3.47
CA GLN A 230 -6.79 -33.81 3.89
C GLN A 230 -7.92 -33.33 2.98
N MET A 231 -8.54 -34.26 2.27
CA MET A 231 -9.76 -33.95 1.54
C MET A 231 -10.86 -33.58 2.54
N PRO A 232 -11.78 -32.66 2.19
CA PRO A 232 -12.98 -32.45 2.98
C PRO A 232 -13.65 -33.80 3.27
N VAL A 233 -13.98 -34.05 4.53
CA VAL A 233 -14.66 -35.28 4.97
C VAL A 233 -16.12 -34.95 5.24
N MET A 234 -17.03 -35.66 4.56
CA MET A 234 -18.47 -35.42 4.67
C MET A 234 -19.23 -36.74 4.63
N THR A 235 -20.38 -36.78 5.28
CA THR A 235 -21.35 -37.87 5.09
C THR A 235 -21.95 -37.81 3.69
N ARG A 236 -22.46 -38.93 3.18
CA ARG A 236 -23.13 -39.00 1.88
C ARG A 236 -24.30 -38.03 1.79
N ALA A 237 -25.03 -37.85 2.90
CA ALA A 237 -26.14 -36.90 2.98
C ALA A 237 -25.67 -35.45 2.78
N GLN A 238 -24.56 -35.06 3.42
CA GLN A 238 -23.94 -33.75 3.26
C GLN A 238 -23.41 -33.54 1.83
N ILE A 239 -22.77 -34.55 1.23
CA ILE A 239 -22.28 -34.51 -0.16
C ILE A 239 -23.43 -34.25 -1.14
N ARG A 240 -24.55 -34.96 -0.99
CA ARG A 240 -25.74 -34.77 -1.85
C ARG A 240 -26.39 -33.41 -1.67
N ALA A 241 -26.32 -32.85 -0.47
CA ALA A 241 -26.85 -31.53 -0.14
C ALA A 241 -25.86 -30.39 -0.48
N TYR A 242 -24.65 -30.69 -0.95
CA TYR A 242 -23.62 -29.68 -1.21
C TYR A 242 -24.10 -28.69 -2.29
N PRO A 243 -24.12 -27.37 -2.00
CA PRO A 243 -24.64 -26.39 -2.94
C PRO A 243 -23.63 -26.14 -4.07
N SER A 244 -24.10 -26.22 -5.31
CA SER A 244 -23.35 -25.83 -6.53
C SER A 244 -21.93 -26.43 -6.64
N PRO A 245 -21.75 -27.76 -6.55
CA PRO A 245 -20.43 -28.37 -6.68
C PRO A 245 -19.83 -28.15 -8.07
N ALA A 246 -18.52 -27.91 -8.12
CA ALA A 246 -17.77 -27.73 -9.35
C ALA A 246 -17.29 -29.08 -9.90
N LYS A 247 -17.25 -29.22 -11.23
CA LYS A 247 -16.68 -30.42 -11.88
C LYS A 247 -15.24 -30.61 -11.44
N GLY A 248 -14.90 -31.80 -10.97
CA GLY A 248 -13.57 -32.14 -10.45
C GLY A 248 -13.41 -31.92 -8.94
N MET A 249 -14.46 -31.46 -8.24
CA MET A 249 -14.43 -31.40 -6.78
C MET A 249 -14.35 -32.81 -6.18
N GLU A 250 -13.42 -32.99 -5.25
CA GLU A 250 -13.13 -34.24 -4.56
C GLU A 250 -13.47 -34.12 -3.06
N ILE A 251 -14.18 -35.10 -2.52
CA ILE A 251 -14.59 -35.17 -1.11
C ILE A 251 -14.43 -36.62 -0.63
N TYR A 252 -14.01 -36.82 0.61
CA TYR A 252 -14.05 -38.13 1.24
C TYR A 252 -15.45 -38.39 1.83
N ASP A 253 -16.16 -39.39 1.29
CA ASP A 253 -17.44 -39.87 1.82
C ASP A 253 -17.18 -40.77 3.04
N SER A 254 -17.48 -40.24 4.23
CA SER A 254 -17.27 -40.94 5.49
C SER A 254 -18.22 -42.12 5.70
N ASP A 255 -19.34 -42.19 4.97
CA ASP A 255 -20.31 -43.28 5.12
C ASP A 255 -19.85 -44.54 4.37
N ASP A 256 -19.09 -44.37 3.29
CA ASP A 256 -18.58 -45.46 2.44
C ASP A 256 -17.08 -45.71 2.56
N ASP A 257 -16.37 -44.89 3.32
CA ASP A 257 -14.90 -44.91 3.41
C ASP A 257 -14.24 -44.77 2.03
N ALA A 258 -14.77 -43.85 1.21
CA ALA A 258 -14.40 -43.75 -0.21
C ALA A 258 -14.33 -42.30 -0.70
N LEU A 259 -13.47 -42.06 -1.69
CA LEU A 259 -13.43 -40.79 -2.41
C LEU A 259 -14.64 -40.66 -3.33
N VAL A 260 -15.25 -39.48 -3.36
CA VAL A 260 -16.24 -39.08 -4.37
C VAL A 260 -15.75 -37.90 -5.19
N ILE A 261 -16.05 -37.92 -6.48
CA ILE A 261 -15.76 -36.81 -7.41
C ILE A 261 -17.04 -36.28 -8.04
N TYR A 262 -17.18 -34.95 -8.10
CA TYR A 262 -18.29 -34.34 -8.84
C TYR A 262 -18.01 -34.30 -10.33
N THR A 263 -18.89 -34.89 -11.11
CA THR A 263 -18.82 -34.93 -12.58
C THR A 263 -19.96 -34.12 -13.19
N ALA A 264 -19.96 -33.97 -14.52
CA ALA A 264 -21.11 -33.39 -15.23
C ALA A 264 -22.43 -34.18 -15.02
N ALA A 265 -22.35 -35.44 -14.56
CA ALA A 265 -23.49 -36.30 -14.27
C ALA A 265 -23.74 -36.49 -12.76
N GLY A 266 -23.24 -35.57 -11.93
CA GLY A 266 -23.38 -35.61 -10.47
C GLY A 266 -22.19 -36.27 -9.75
N TRP A 267 -22.36 -36.48 -8.45
CA TRP A 267 -21.40 -37.17 -7.59
C TRP A 267 -21.22 -38.63 -8.00
N LYS A 268 -19.96 -39.08 -8.07
CA LYS A 268 -19.57 -40.46 -8.35
C LYS A 268 -18.60 -40.94 -7.29
N LEU A 269 -18.87 -42.13 -6.75
CA LEU A 269 -17.90 -42.86 -5.93
C LEU A 269 -16.74 -43.31 -6.81
N MET A 270 -15.53 -43.12 -6.30
CA MET A 270 -14.31 -43.66 -6.88
C MET A 270 -13.99 -44.98 -6.14
N PRO A 271 -14.25 -46.14 -6.76
CA PRO A 271 -13.95 -47.41 -6.13
C PRO A 271 -12.43 -47.55 -5.97
N LEU A 272 -11.98 -47.77 -4.75
CA LEU A 272 -10.58 -48.09 -4.46
C LEU A 272 -10.43 -49.61 -4.38
N SER A 273 -9.43 -50.15 -5.05
CA SER A 273 -9.01 -51.53 -4.86
C SER A 273 -7.93 -51.61 -3.78
N ALA A 274 -7.88 -52.73 -3.05
CA ALA A 274 -6.78 -52.99 -2.14
C ALA A 274 -5.43 -52.85 -2.87
N LEU A 275 -4.44 -52.29 -2.17
CA LEU A 275 -3.06 -52.32 -2.65
C LEU A 275 -2.65 -53.78 -2.89
N PRO A 276 -2.05 -54.12 -4.05
CA PRO A 276 -1.56 -55.47 -4.29
C PRO A 276 -0.63 -55.91 -3.16
N ALA A 277 -0.82 -57.12 -2.64
CA ALA A 277 0.18 -57.74 -1.77
C ALA A 277 1.42 -58.00 -2.62
N ASN A 278 2.57 -57.46 -2.18
CA ASN A 278 3.87 -57.74 -2.80
C ASN A 278 4.15 -59.25 -2.87
#